data_AF-Q1MKB1-F1
#
_entry.id   AF-Q1MKB1-F1
#
_cell.length_a   1.000
_cell.length_b   1.000
_cell.length_c   1.000
_cell.angle_alpha   90.00
_cell.angle_beta   90.00
_cell.angle_gamma   90.00
#
_symmetry.space_group_name_H-M   'P 1'
#
loop_
_entity.id
_entity.type
_entity.pdbx_description
1 polymer ?
#
loop_
_entity_poly.entity_id
_entity_poly.type
_entity_poly.pdbx_seq_one_letter_code
_entity_poly.pdbx_strand_id
1 'polypeptide(L)'
;MPKFGKTTPLTEAHFEGFEQAFGKDPYGTKRGPDEGEAGRWRKFTRAQIAARSDNLDISWLREAEEEAEEGLVEPDDIAAAILGHLQAAILEIEALTAELDDQLPEAAE
;
A
#
# COMPACT_ATOMS: atom_id res chain seq x y z
N MET A 1 5.48 5.75 2.15
CA MET A 1 6.28 7.02 2.26
C MET A 1 7.73 6.70 2.63
N PRO A 2 8.74 7.59 2.56
CA PRO A 2 10.08 7.25 3.06
C PRO A 2 10.03 6.94 4.56
N LYS A 3 10.75 5.90 5.00
CA LYS A 3 10.91 5.57 6.42
C LYS A 3 11.85 6.60 7.07
N PHE A 4 11.31 7.45 7.94
CA PHE A 4 12.08 8.48 8.64
C PHE A 4 12.90 7.88 9.79
N GLY A 5 14.09 8.42 10.02
CA GLY A 5 14.99 7.94 11.06
C GLY A 5 16.31 8.72 11.10
N LYS A 6 17.31 8.18 11.78
CA LYS A 6 18.63 8.85 11.91
C LYS A 6 19.32 9.08 10.57
N THR A 7 19.12 8.21 9.60
CA THR A 7 19.69 8.28 8.25
C THR A 7 18.82 9.06 7.26
N THR A 8 17.54 9.26 7.60
CA THR A 8 16.54 9.93 6.75
C THR A 8 15.75 10.90 7.64
N PRO A 9 16.32 12.08 7.97
CA PRO A 9 15.66 13.02 8.84
C PRO A 9 14.44 13.65 8.16
N LEU A 10 13.41 13.96 8.95
CA LEU A 10 12.28 14.74 8.51
C LEU A 10 12.69 16.21 8.37
N THR A 11 12.78 16.68 7.13
CA THR A 11 13.15 18.06 6.78
C THR A 11 11.95 18.87 6.25
N GLU A 12 12.11 20.19 6.21
CA GLU A 12 11.13 21.15 5.66
C GLU A 12 10.69 20.80 4.23
N ALA A 13 11.61 20.27 3.42
CA ALA A 13 11.34 19.88 2.03
C ALA A 13 10.19 18.86 1.90
N HIS A 14 9.95 18.01 2.90
CA HIS A 14 8.84 17.04 2.87
C HIS A 14 7.47 17.70 3.02
N PHE A 15 7.41 18.94 3.51
CA PHE A 15 6.16 19.69 3.72
C PHE A 15 5.81 20.61 2.55
N GLU A 16 6.73 20.86 1.62
CA GLU A 16 6.51 21.79 0.50
C GLU A 16 5.24 21.46 -0.31
N GLY A 17 4.96 20.18 -0.56
CA GLY A 17 3.75 19.75 -1.25
C GLY A 17 2.47 20.12 -0.49
N PHE A 18 2.48 19.94 0.84
CA PHE A 18 1.37 20.36 1.69
C PHE A 18 1.22 21.88 1.71
N GLU A 19 2.31 22.64 1.86
CA GLU A 19 2.27 24.10 1.92
C GLU A 19 1.73 24.70 0.61
N GLN A 20 2.12 24.15 -0.53
CA GLN A 20 1.61 24.53 -1.84
C GLN A 20 0.10 24.26 -1.95
N ALA A 21 -0.36 23.09 -1.51
CA ALA A 21 -1.78 22.74 -1.51
C ALA A 21 -2.60 23.55 -0.48
N PHE A 22 -2.01 23.88 0.67
CA PHE A 22 -2.62 24.72 1.69
C PHE A 22 -2.75 26.16 1.22
N GLY A 23 -1.74 26.70 0.54
CA GLY A 23 -1.73 28.07 0.02
C GLY A 23 -1.37 29.12 1.07
N LYS A 24 -1.42 30.40 0.67
CA LYS A 24 -0.94 31.53 1.50
C LYS A 24 -1.96 32.08 2.50
N ASP A 25 -3.22 31.65 2.41
CA ASP A 25 -4.27 32.13 3.30
C ASP A 25 -4.24 31.36 4.63
N PRO A 26 -3.94 32.03 5.77
CA PRO A 26 -3.91 31.39 7.06
C PRO A 26 -5.27 30.83 7.49
N TYR A 27 -6.39 31.39 7.01
CA TYR A 27 -7.75 30.95 7.38
C TYR A 27 -8.30 29.85 6.47
N GLY A 28 -7.69 29.64 5.32
CA GLY A 28 -8.07 28.54 4.44
C GLY A 28 -9.29 28.68 3.59
N THR A 29 -9.63 29.91 3.27
CA THR A 29 -10.67 30.23 2.30
C THR A 29 -10.27 29.83 0.88
N LYS A 30 -8.97 29.70 0.60
CA LYS A 30 -8.43 29.28 -0.71
C LYS A 30 -7.42 28.15 -0.53
N ARG A 31 -7.71 27.00 -1.13
CA ARG A 31 -6.86 25.80 -1.16
C ARG A 31 -6.57 25.38 -2.60
N GLY A 32 -5.53 24.57 -2.77
CA GLY A 32 -5.25 23.86 -4.02
C GLY A 32 -6.42 22.96 -4.44
N PRO A 33 -6.51 22.62 -5.73
CA PRO A 33 -7.54 21.72 -6.25
C PRO A 33 -7.40 20.32 -5.62
N ASP A 34 -8.50 19.59 -5.60
CA ASP A 34 -8.49 18.16 -5.26
C ASP A 34 -7.67 17.39 -6.30
N GLU A 35 -6.71 16.59 -5.83
CA GLU A 35 -5.80 15.80 -6.67
C GLU A 35 -6.36 14.42 -7.05
N GLY A 36 -7.56 14.07 -6.59
CA GLY A 36 -8.23 12.80 -6.87
C GLY A 36 -7.75 11.64 -5.99
N GLU A 37 -8.10 10.42 -6.39
CA GLU A 37 -7.89 9.22 -5.56
C GLU A 37 -6.42 8.79 -5.47
N ALA A 38 -5.61 9.14 -6.48
CA ALA A 38 -4.17 8.89 -6.49
C ALA A 38 -3.38 10.03 -5.83
N GLY A 39 -4.01 11.17 -5.56
CA GLY A 39 -3.40 12.35 -4.99
C GLY A 39 -3.31 12.33 -3.47
N ARG A 40 -2.40 13.13 -2.92
CA ARG A 40 -2.20 13.29 -1.47
C ARG A 40 -3.01 14.44 -0.88
N TRP A 41 -3.60 15.29 -1.72
CA TRP A 41 -4.52 16.36 -1.31
C TRP A 41 -5.93 16.15 -1.85
N ARG A 42 -6.90 15.90 -0.95
CA ARG A 42 -8.27 15.53 -1.32
C ARG A 42 -9.30 16.25 -0.45
N LYS A 43 -10.44 16.62 -1.03
CA LYS A 43 -11.51 17.38 -0.38
C LYS A 43 -12.71 16.49 -0.09
N PHE A 44 -13.16 16.53 1.16
CA PHE A 44 -14.40 15.87 1.60
C PHE A 44 -15.45 16.91 2.00
N THR A 45 -16.68 16.67 1.58
CA THR A 45 -17.83 17.50 1.97
C THR A 45 -18.35 17.10 3.35
N ARG A 46 -19.02 18.02 4.04
CA ARG A 46 -19.64 17.75 5.34
C ARG A 46 -20.66 16.60 5.30
N ALA A 47 -21.36 16.44 4.17
CA ALA A 47 -22.32 15.37 3.96
C ALA A 47 -21.65 13.99 3.85
N GLN A 48 -20.50 13.91 3.16
CA GLN A 48 -19.70 12.66 3.10
C GLN A 48 -19.16 12.26 4.47
N ILE A 49 -18.77 13.24 5.29
CA ILE A 49 -18.31 13.00 6.66
C ILE A 49 -19.47 12.55 7.55
N ALA A 50 -20.65 13.17 7.41
CA ALA A 50 -21.86 12.76 8.15
C ALA A 50 -22.28 11.32 7.84
N ALA A 51 -22.16 10.90 6.57
CA ALA A 51 -22.43 9.52 6.16
C ALA A 51 -21.48 8.49 6.81
N ARG A 52 -20.32 8.95 7.31
CA ARG A 52 -19.33 8.16 8.07
C ARG A 52 -19.49 8.31 9.58
N SER A 53 -20.67 8.70 10.06
CA SER A 53 -20.92 8.95 11.49
C SER A 53 -19.98 9.99 12.10
N ASP A 54 -19.64 11.02 11.32
CA ASP A 54 -18.72 12.09 11.70
C ASP A 54 -17.28 11.63 12.03
N ASN A 55 -16.88 10.45 11.53
CA ASN A 55 -15.53 9.95 11.67
C ASN A 55 -14.56 10.71 10.73
N LEU A 56 -13.56 11.37 11.33
CA LEU A 56 -12.50 12.12 10.64
C LEU A 56 -11.25 11.29 10.33
N ASP A 57 -11.21 10.03 10.79
CA ASP A 57 -10.22 9.06 10.35
C ASP A 57 -10.53 8.64 8.91
N ILE A 58 -9.99 9.41 7.97
CA ILE A 58 -10.24 9.30 6.54
C ILE A 58 -8.91 9.01 5.85
N SER A 59 -8.75 7.77 5.41
CA SER A 59 -7.69 7.33 4.51
C SER A 59 -8.29 6.91 3.17
N TRP A 60 -7.57 7.17 2.07
CA TRP A 60 -7.96 6.74 0.72
C TRP A 60 -6.79 6.23 -0.12
N LEU A 61 -5.56 6.57 0.25
CA LEU A 61 -4.36 5.97 -0.32
C LEU A 61 -4.05 4.69 0.45
N ARG A 62 -3.79 3.61 -0.29
CA ARG A 62 -3.15 2.39 0.23
C ARG A 62 -1.71 2.43 -0.25
N GLU A 63 -0.72 2.17 0.62
CA GLU A 63 0.65 2.11 0.15
C GLU A 63 0.82 0.92 -0.79
N ALA A 64 1.64 1.09 -1.83
CA ALA A 64 1.83 0.07 -2.85
C ALA A 64 2.69 -1.08 -2.31
N GLU A 65 2.14 -2.29 -2.42
CA GLU A 65 2.80 -3.60 -2.45
C GLU A 65 3.35 -4.24 -1.15
N GLU A 66 3.89 -3.51 -0.16
CA GLU A 66 4.47 -4.16 1.04
C GLU A 66 3.48 -4.40 2.21
N GLU A 67 2.30 -3.76 2.20
CA GLU A 67 1.30 -3.83 3.28
C GLU A 67 0.12 -4.80 2.98
N ALA A 68 0.17 -5.56 1.88
CA ALA A 68 -0.89 -6.51 1.53
C ALA A 68 -1.10 -7.59 2.62
N GLU A 69 -0.05 -7.92 3.37
CA GLU A 69 -0.13 -8.86 4.50
C GLU A 69 -0.50 -8.19 5.83
N GLU A 70 -0.21 -6.90 6.02
CA GLU A 70 -0.56 -6.18 7.27
C GLU A 70 -2.06 -5.85 7.38
N GLY A 71 -2.80 -5.97 6.27
CA GLY A 71 -4.26 -5.77 6.21
C GLY A 71 -5.10 -7.03 6.47
N LEU A 72 -4.50 -8.20 6.69
CA LEU A 72 -5.21 -9.44 6.96
C LEU A 72 -5.64 -9.49 8.44
N VAL A 73 -6.67 -8.72 8.79
CA VAL A 73 -7.18 -8.65 10.17
C VAL A 73 -8.24 -9.73 10.45
N GLU A 74 -8.98 -10.14 9.42
CA GLU A 74 -10.02 -11.16 9.52
C GLU A 74 -9.44 -12.57 9.31
N PRO A 75 -9.82 -13.57 10.13
CA PRO A 75 -9.28 -14.93 10.06
C PRO A 75 -9.41 -15.60 8.67
N ASP A 76 -10.48 -15.30 7.95
CA ASP A 76 -10.76 -15.89 6.63
C ASP A 76 -9.81 -15.33 5.56
N ASP A 77 -9.49 -14.03 5.64
CA ASP A 77 -8.54 -13.39 4.72
C ASP A 77 -7.11 -13.91 4.97
N ILE A 78 -6.73 -14.09 6.24
CA ILE A 78 -5.45 -14.72 6.63
C ILE A 78 -5.35 -16.14 6.06
N ALA A 79 -6.41 -16.95 6.21
CA ALA A 79 -6.44 -18.32 5.72
C ALA A 79 -6.33 -18.38 4.19
N ALA A 80 -7.00 -17.48 3.47
CA ALA A 80 -6.92 -17.39 2.02
C ALA A 80 -5.52 -17.01 1.54
N ALA A 81 -4.87 -16.05 2.21
CA ALA A 81 -3.49 -15.66 1.91
C ALA A 81 -2.50 -16.83 2.13
N ILE A 82 -2.57 -17.50 3.29
CA ILE A 82 -1.73 -18.68 3.59
C ILE A 82 -1.90 -19.75 2.51
N LEU A 83 -3.13 -20.05 2.10
CA LEU A 83 -3.40 -21.05 1.07
C LEU A 83 -2.77 -20.66 -0.27
N GLY A 84 -2.88 -19.39 -0.67
CA GLY A 84 -2.27 -18.88 -1.90
C GLY A 84 -0.74 -18.99 -1.88
N HIS A 85 -0.10 -18.63 -0.76
CA HIS A 85 1.36 -18.76 -0.61
C HIS A 85 1.82 -20.21 -0.68
N LEU A 86 1.11 -21.13 -0.01
CA LEU A 86 1.44 -22.56 -0.05
C LEU A 86 1.30 -23.13 -1.47
N GLN A 87 0.27 -22.74 -2.22
CA GLN A 87 0.08 -23.17 -3.61
C GLN A 87 1.19 -22.65 -4.52
N ALA A 88 1.59 -21.38 -4.36
CA ALA A 88 2.70 -20.80 -5.11
C ALA A 88 4.03 -21.52 -4.80
N ALA A 89 4.30 -21.79 -3.52
CA ALA A 89 5.48 -22.53 -3.11
C ALA A 89 5.50 -23.97 -3.67
N ILE A 90 4.36 -24.65 -3.71
CA ILE A 90 4.25 -25.99 -4.32
C ILE A 90 4.55 -25.92 -5.82
N LEU A 91 3.99 -24.95 -6.54
CA LEU A 91 4.26 -24.78 -7.98
C LEU A 91 5.75 -24.52 -8.26
N GLU A 92 6.42 -23.72 -7.43
CA GLU A 92 7.86 -23.48 -7.55
C GLU A 92 8.68 -24.75 -7.29
N ILE A 93 8.30 -25.55 -6.29
CA ILE A 93 8.96 -26.83 -6.00
C ILE A 93 8.75 -27.84 -7.14
N GLU A 94 7.56 -27.90 -7.71
CA GLU A 94 7.25 -28.77 -8.86
C GLU A 94 8.08 -28.37 -10.09
N ALA A 95 8.17 -27.07 -10.38
CA ALA A 95 9.01 -26.55 -11.47
C ALA A 95 10.49 -26.89 -11.25
N LEU A 96 11.01 -26.70 -10.03
CA LEU A 96 12.38 -27.06 -9.68
C LEU A 96 12.63 -28.57 -9.81
N THR A 97 11.66 -29.39 -9.39
CA THR A 97 11.78 -30.86 -9.46
C THR A 97 11.80 -31.33 -10.91
N ALA A 98 10.96 -30.77 -11.78
CA ALA A 98 10.97 -31.07 -13.21
C ALA A 98 12.30 -30.68 -13.87
N GLU A 99 12.83 -29.50 -13.53
CA GLU A 99 14.15 -29.07 -14.01
C GLU A 99 15.26 -30.03 -13.54
N LEU A 100 15.22 -30.47 -12.28
CA LEU A 100 16.19 -31.43 -11.74
C LEU A 100 16.09 -32.82 -12.38
N ASP A 101 14.89 -33.30 -12.69
CA ASP A 101 14.65 -34.61 -13.32
C ASP A 101 15.15 -34.60 -14.78
N ASP A 102 14.94 -33.50 -15.52
CA ASP A 102 15.49 -33.30 -16.87
C ASP A 102 17.03 -33.19 -16.90
N GLN A 103 17.67 -32.95 -15.74
CA GLN A 103 19.14 -32.91 -15.61
C GLN A 103 19.77 -34.24 -15.14
N LEU A 104 18.96 -35.26 -14.83
CA LEU A 104 19.49 -36.61 -14.60
C LEU A 104 19.73 -37.27 -15.98
N PRO A 105 20.98 -37.53 -16.39
CA PRO A 105 21.21 -38.31 -17.60
C PRO A 105 20.56 -39.68 -17.39
N GLU A 106 19.65 -40.05 -18.30
CA GLU A 106 19.11 -41.39 -18.40
C GLU A 106 20.30 -42.35 -18.27
N ALA A 107 20.35 -43.09 -17.15
CA ALA A 107 21.47 -43.95 -16.85
C ALA A 107 21.58 -44.98 -17.97
N ALA A 108 22.54 -44.76 -18.87
CA ALA A 108 22.80 -45.61 -20.01
C ALA A 108 23.03 -47.04 -19.52
N GLU A 109 22.11 -47.92 -19.94
CA GLU A 109 22.12 -49.37 -19.78
C GLU A 109 23.29 -50.01 -20.57
#